data_AF-A0A938SG56-F1
#
_entry.id   AF-A0A938SG56-F1
#
_cell.length_a   1.000
_cell.length_b   1.000
_cell.length_c   1.000
_cell.angle_alpha   90.00
_cell.angle_beta   90.00
_cell.angle_gamma   90.00
#
_symmetry.space_group_name_H-M   'P 1'
#
loop_
_entity.id
_entity.type
_entity.pdbx_description
1 polymer ?
#
loop_
_entity_poly.entity_id
_entity_poly.type
_entity_poly.pdbx_seq_one_letter_code
_entity_poly.pdbx_strand_id
1 'polypeptide(L)'
;MKQAMKMAGGMDMNMEMPGTFAFERPNKLRMEMKMPFIQSQSVTASNGSKMWSYMGMLKQYTEEDAPPSLDATSIASTMSFGAAANATSFHVYSLLLTSDPQKELAQAKESLKLEGAEDLGGKATHVLTWQQAMPMPDKMPANMPMPVPFDLTKLKGITIPAKAWIGKDDFLIHQMTMDMGPMMRAMAETIPKDSPQMPAQQAEMMRGMFQQMQVTMTFVHSNIKVNQPIPAETFTFTPPADAKLVKEFDFSAMMPMMGGKATQKAGPMPAPPPAPAAPMPPGPEGKAGGKAP
;
A
#
# COMPACT_ATOMS: atom_id res chain seq x y z
N MET A 1 7.27 9.82 -1.02
CA MET A 1 6.72 8.76 -1.88
C MET A 1 5.28 9.09 -2.20
N LYS A 2 4.82 8.84 -3.42
CA LYS A 2 3.40 8.85 -3.79
C LYS A 2 3.04 7.46 -4.25
N GLN A 3 1.94 6.93 -3.75
CA GLN A 3 1.37 5.67 -4.22
C GLN A 3 0.08 6.00 -4.96
N ALA A 4 -0.07 5.49 -6.19
CA ALA A 4 -1.27 5.62 -6.98
C ALA A 4 -1.87 4.23 -7.22
N MET A 5 -3.18 4.09 -7.05
CA MET A 5 -3.91 2.88 -7.40
C MET A 5 -4.89 3.22 -8.51
N LYS A 6 -4.76 2.54 -9.64
CA LYS A 6 -5.73 2.59 -10.74
C LYS A 6 -6.58 1.34 -10.69
N MET A 7 -7.89 1.50 -10.62
CA MET A 7 -8.86 0.41 -10.77
C MET A 7 -9.66 0.64 -12.05
N ALA A 8 -9.76 -0.38 -12.91
CA ALA A 8 -10.62 -0.37 -14.09
C ALA A 8 -11.54 -1.60 -14.06
N GLY A 9 -12.81 -1.43 -14.47
CA GLY A 9 -13.84 -2.48 -14.36
C GLY A 9 -15.22 -1.94 -13.97
N GLY A 10 -15.72 -0.94 -14.71
CA GLY A 10 -17.03 -0.30 -14.52
C GLY A 10 -16.96 1.15 -14.05
N MET A 11 -15.96 1.52 -13.25
CA MET A 11 -15.61 2.91 -12.92
C MET A 11 -14.09 3.02 -12.80
N ASP A 12 -13.49 3.91 -13.61
CA ASP A 12 -12.06 4.20 -13.50
C ASP A 12 -11.82 5.05 -12.25
N MET A 13 -11.16 4.46 -11.25
CA MET A 13 -10.76 5.17 -10.03
C MET A 13 -9.25 5.31 -9.98
N ASN A 14 -8.75 6.53 -9.80
CA ASN A 14 -7.36 6.82 -9.49
C ASN A 14 -7.27 7.36 -8.05
N MET A 15 -6.56 6.64 -7.19
CA MET A 15 -6.39 7.02 -5.78
C MET A 15 -4.93 7.33 -5.49
N GLU A 16 -4.63 8.54 -5.03
CA GLU A 16 -3.30 8.93 -4.57
C GLU A 16 -3.19 8.84 -3.04
N MET A 17 -2.13 8.19 -2.57
CA MET A 17 -1.75 8.04 -1.17
C MET A 17 -0.33 8.58 -0.98
N PRO A 18 -0.16 9.83 -0.54
CA PRO A 18 1.15 10.38 -0.27
C PRO A 18 1.70 9.79 1.04
N GLY A 19 3.01 9.53 1.06
CA GLY A 19 3.68 8.97 2.23
C GLY A 19 5.15 9.36 2.33
N THR A 20 5.70 9.20 3.54
CA THR A 20 7.12 9.39 3.86
C THR A 20 7.71 8.08 4.35
N PHE A 21 8.99 7.88 4.06
CA PHE A 21 9.72 6.68 4.46
C PHE A 21 11.13 7.10 4.91
N ALA A 22 11.52 6.69 6.11
CA ALA A 22 12.85 6.86 6.67
C ALA A 22 13.29 5.55 7.31
N PHE A 23 14.55 5.17 7.13
CA PHE A 23 15.07 3.90 7.61
C PHE A 23 16.54 4.04 8.00
N GLU A 24 16.91 3.44 9.13
CA GLU A 24 18.29 3.33 9.60
C GLU A 24 18.49 1.95 10.24
N ARG A 25 19.56 1.27 9.83
CA ARG A 25 19.91 -0.05 10.38
C ARG A 25 20.33 0.07 11.86
N PRO A 26 20.11 -0.98 12.67
CA PRO A 26 19.55 -2.27 12.28
C PRO A 26 18.01 -2.28 12.25
N ASN A 27 17.35 -1.41 13.00
CA ASN A 27 15.93 -1.56 13.28
C ASN A 27 15.17 -0.25 13.53
N LYS A 28 15.66 0.88 13.02
CA LYS A 28 14.93 2.16 13.06
C LYS A 28 14.17 2.39 11.76
N LEU A 29 12.90 2.77 11.87
CA LEU A 29 12.01 2.95 10.74
C LEU A 29 11.00 4.03 11.04
N ARG A 30 10.60 4.78 10.02
CA ARG A 30 9.34 5.50 9.99
C ARG A 30 8.71 5.38 8.63
N MET A 31 7.45 4.96 8.63
CA MET A 31 6.57 5.02 7.49
C MET A 31 5.32 5.78 7.88
N GLU A 32 4.98 6.81 7.11
CA GLU A 32 3.70 7.49 7.22
C GLU A 32 3.00 7.41 5.89
N MET A 33 1.71 7.10 5.92
CA MET A 33 0.86 7.11 4.74
C MET A 33 -0.41 7.87 5.05
N LYS A 34 -0.77 8.80 4.17
CA LYS A 34 -2.04 9.51 4.24
C LYS A 34 -3.03 8.85 3.30
N MET A 35 -4.27 8.72 3.77
CA MET A 35 -5.40 8.17 3.03
C MET A 35 -6.45 9.29 2.89
N PRO A 36 -6.31 10.19 1.89
CA PRO A 36 -7.14 11.37 1.78
C PRO A 36 -8.63 11.06 1.66
N PHE A 37 -8.98 9.96 1.00
CA PHE A 37 -10.37 9.54 0.74
C PHE A 37 -11.19 9.28 2.01
N ILE A 38 -10.54 8.87 3.11
CA ILE A 38 -11.15 8.67 4.43
C ILE A 38 -10.59 9.63 5.48
N GLN A 39 -9.87 10.67 5.05
CA GLN A 39 -9.22 11.66 5.92
C GLN A 39 -8.42 11.01 7.07
N SER A 40 -7.76 9.89 6.78
CA SER A 40 -7.05 9.07 7.77
C SER A 40 -5.56 9.05 7.48
N GLN A 41 -4.76 8.66 8.47
CA GLN A 41 -3.34 8.39 8.31
C GLN A 41 -2.95 7.10 9.02
N SER A 42 -1.99 6.39 8.46
CA SER A 42 -1.31 5.27 9.08
C SER A 42 0.12 5.66 9.39
N VAL A 43 0.59 5.36 10.59
CA VAL A 43 1.98 5.57 10.99
C VAL A 43 2.54 4.27 11.53
N THR A 44 3.72 3.89 11.07
CA THR A 44 4.54 2.87 11.71
C THR A 44 5.89 3.49 12.00
N ALA A 45 6.33 3.41 13.24
CA ALA A 45 7.64 3.92 13.65
C ALA A 45 8.36 2.90 14.53
N SER A 46 9.68 2.85 14.46
CA SER A 46 10.53 2.13 15.39
C SER A 46 11.75 3.00 15.69
N ASN A 47 12.04 3.22 16.96
CA ASN A 47 13.24 3.92 17.42
C ASN A 47 14.41 2.97 17.72
N GLY A 48 14.23 1.67 17.48
CA GLY A 48 15.20 0.61 17.73
C GLY A 48 15.08 -0.07 19.09
N SER A 49 14.30 0.49 20.03
CA SER A 49 13.91 -0.18 21.28
C SER A 49 12.41 -0.51 21.33
N LYS A 50 11.59 0.37 20.75
CA LYS A 50 10.13 0.27 20.69
C LYS A 50 9.66 0.44 19.27
N MET A 51 8.59 -0.26 18.92
CA MET A 51 7.88 -0.14 17.66
C MET A 51 6.42 0.22 17.94
N TRP A 52 5.90 1.16 17.15
CA TRP A 52 4.53 1.63 17.22
C TRP A 52 3.86 1.46 15.86
N SER A 53 2.59 1.09 15.89
CA SER A 53 1.70 1.18 14.74
C SER A 53 0.47 1.98 15.14
N TYR A 54 0.07 2.95 14.34
CA TYR A 54 -1.09 3.80 14.56
C TYR A 54 -2.01 3.80 13.35
N MET A 55 -3.31 3.66 13.60
CA MET A 55 -4.36 3.73 12.60
C MET A 55 -5.32 4.87 12.94
N GLY A 56 -5.23 5.98 12.18
CA GLY A 56 -6.00 7.19 12.43
C GLY A 56 -7.50 6.99 12.43
N MET A 57 -8.01 6.14 11.53
CA MET A 57 -9.44 5.85 11.44
C MET A 57 -10.00 5.13 12.67
N LEU A 58 -9.17 4.34 13.36
CA LEU A 58 -9.57 3.66 14.60
C LEU A 58 -9.26 4.50 15.84
N LYS A 59 -8.44 5.55 15.69
CA LYS A 59 -7.82 6.28 16.79
C LYS A 59 -7.16 5.31 17.78
N GLN A 60 -6.46 4.32 17.26
CA GLN A 60 -5.81 3.28 18.04
C GLN A 60 -4.34 3.20 17.66
N TYR A 61 -3.49 2.85 18.62
CA TYR A 61 -2.11 2.47 18.36
C TYR A 61 -1.70 1.26 19.20
N THR A 62 -0.74 0.50 18.69
CA THR A 62 -0.03 -0.55 19.41
C THR A 62 1.37 -0.06 19.77
N GLU A 63 1.93 -0.64 20.83
CA GLU A 63 3.32 -0.46 21.22
C GLU A 63 3.90 -1.83 21.61
N GLU A 64 5.07 -2.15 21.06
CA GLU A 64 5.80 -3.39 21.36
C GLU A 64 7.30 -3.14 21.37
N ASP A 65 8.07 -4.11 21.82
CA ASP A 65 9.53 -4.05 21.72
C ASP A 65 9.95 -4.15 20.25
N ALA A 66 10.86 -3.28 19.83
CA ALA A 66 11.35 -3.31 18.45
C ALA A 66 12.11 -4.62 18.20
N PRO A 67 11.88 -5.30 17.07
CA PRO A 67 12.67 -6.48 16.73
C PRO A 67 14.14 -6.08 16.54
N PRO A 68 15.09 -7.00 16.78
CA PRO A 68 16.52 -6.70 16.62
C PRO A 68 16.89 -6.36 15.17
N SER A 69 16.10 -6.85 14.21
CA SER A 69 16.17 -6.52 12.79
C SER A 69 14.78 -6.30 12.24
N LEU A 70 14.67 -5.43 11.24
CA LEU A 70 13.42 -5.13 10.54
C LEU A 70 13.24 -6.02 9.30
N ASP A 71 13.54 -7.31 9.37
CA ASP A 71 13.28 -8.19 8.23
C ASP A 71 11.78 -8.21 7.87
N ALA A 72 11.46 -8.50 6.60
CA ALA A 72 10.09 -8.40 6.10
C ALA A 72 9.09 -9.25 6.90
N THR A 73 9.55 -10.38 7.45
CA THR A 73 8.73 -11.28 8.27
C THR A 73 8.37 -10.64 9.61
N SER A 74 9.34 -10.01 10.29
CA SER A 74 9.14 -9.31 11.56
C SER A 74 8.16 -8.14 11.42
N ILE A 75 8.30 -7.33 10.37
CA ILE A 75 7.40 -6.20 10.10
C ILE A 75 5.98 -6.70 9.74
N ALA A 76 5.88 -7.76 8.93
CA ALA A 76 4.60 -8.33 8.54
C ALA A 76 3.80 -8.85 9.74
N SER A 77 4.46 -9.42 10.75
CA SER A 77 3.78 -9.89 11.97
C SER A 77 3.24 -8.76 12.84
N THR A 78 3.94 -7.63 12.94
CA THR A 78 3.54 -6.47 13.75
C THR A 78 2.33 -5.72 13.16
N MET A 79 2.14 -5.78 11.85
CA MET A 79 1.15 -4.97 11.14
C MET A 79 -0.16 -5.72 10.88
N SER A 80 -0.87 -6.14 11.92
CA SER A 80 -1.98 -7.12 11.86
C SER A 80 -3.22 -6.77 11.00
N PHE A 81 -3.29 -5.58 10.40
CA PHE A 81 -4.32 -5.22 9.40
C PHE A 81 -3.77 -4.41 8.22
N GLY A 82 -2.67 -3.69 8.45
CA GLY A 82 -1.85 -3.13 7.38
C GLY A 82 -1.17 -4.21 6.54
N ALA A 83 -0.95 -5.44 7.03
CA ALA A 83 -0.12 -6.44 6.36
C ALA A 83 -0.48 -6.71 4.91
N ALA A 84 -1.75 -6.68 4.45
CA ALA A 84 -2.03 -6.89 3.03
C ALA A 84 -1.73 -5.65 2.15
N ALA A 85 -2.14 -4.45 2.60
CA ALA A 85 -1.89 -3.19 1.88
C ALA A 85 -0.44 -2.69 2.03
N ASN A 86 0.19 -3.05 3.13
CA ASN A 86 1.56 -2.71 3.49
C ASN A 86 2.53 -3.80 3.03
N ALA A 87 2.20 -5.10 3.00
CA ALA A 87 3.16 -6.11 2.50
C ALA A 87 3.51 -5.87 1.03
N THR A 88 2.56 -5.40 0.21
CA THR A 88 2.86 -4.99 -1.17
C THR A 88 3.76 -3.75 -1.20
N SER A 89 3.50 -2.76 -0.33
CA SER A 89 4.29 -1.53 -0.22
C SER A 89 5.70 -1.77 0.36
N PHE A 90 5.84 -2.67 1.33
CA PHE A 90 7.09 -3.05 1.96
C PHE A 90 7.89 -4.04 1.13
N HIS A 91 7.27 -4.81 0.23
CA HIS A 91 8.04 -5.66 -0.67
C HIS A 91 8.97 -4.85 -1.58
N VAL A 92 8.57 -3.64 -1.96
CA VAL A 92 9.46 -2.70 -2.68
C VAL A 92 10.71 -2.38 -1.85
N TYR A 93 10.58 -2.42 -0.52
CA TYR A 93 11.62 -2.12 0.45
C TYR A 93 12.23 -3.36 1.10
N SER A 94 11.84 -4.57 0.72
CA SER A 94 12.32 -5.79 1.37
C SER A 94 13.84 -5.90 1.30
N LEU A 95 14.44 -5.47 0.18
CA LEU A 95 15.88 -5.37 -0.01
C LEU A 95 16.57 -4.36 0.94
N LEU A 96 15.90 -3.29 1.34
CA LEU A 96 16.44 -2.34 2.31
C LEU A 96 16.34 -2.88 3.74
N LEU A 97 15.25 -3.59 4.01
CA LEU A 97 14.84 -4.04 5.33
C LEU A 97 15.51 -5.34 5.77
N THR A 98 15.82 -6.22 4.82
CA THR A 98 16.56 -7.46 5.08
C THR A 98 18.00 -7.19 5.54
N SER A 99 18.52 -8.05 6.42
CA SER A 99 19.94 -8.10 6.75
C SER A 99 20.79 -8.72 5.64
N ASP A 100 20.18 -9.48 4.73
CA ASP A 100 20.85 -10.17 3.62
C ASP A 100 20.16 -9.85 2.27
N PRO A 101 20.42 -8.66 1.69
CA PRO A 101 19.83 -8.27 0.41
C PRO A 101 20.30 -9.12 -0.77
N GLN A 102 21.46 -9.77 -0.66
CA GLN A 102 21.97 -10.64 -1.73
C GLN A 102 21.15 -11.92 -1.84
N LYS A 103 20.78 -12.51 -0.71
CA LYS A 103 19.90 -13.69 -0.69
C LYS A 103 18.51 -13.38 -1.26
N GLU A 104 17.90 -12.27 -0.86
CA GLU A 104 16.60 -11.84 -1.42
C GLU A 104 16.70 -11.62 -2.94
N LEU A 105 17.74 -10.93 -3.40
CA LEU A 105 17.95 -10.71 -4.83
C LEU A 105 18.20 -12.03 -5.60
N ALA A 106 18.90 -12.99 -4.99
CA ALA A 106 19.13 -14.30 -5.58
C ALA A 106 17.82 -15.09 -5.77
N GLN A 107 16.84 -14.94 -4.87
CA GLN A 107 15.52 -15.55 -5.03
C GLN A 107 14.72 -14.89 -6.16
N ALA A 108 14.80 -13.56 -6.28
CA ALA A 108 14.16 -12.83 -7.37
C ALA A 108 14.80 -13.13 -8.74
N LYS A 109 16.09 -13.53 -8.76
CA LYS A 109 16.92 -13.68 -9.96
C LYS A 109 16.29 -14.56 -11.04
N GLU A 110 15.55 -15.60 -10.67
CA GLU A 110 14.94 -16.51 -11.65
C GLU A 110 13.87 -15.85 -12.51
N SER A 111 13.19 -14.82 -11.99
CA SER A 111 12.16 -14.08 -12.71
C SER A 111 12.58 -12.68 -13.14
N LEU A 112 13.69 -12.16 -12.61
CA LEU A 112 14.18 -10.82 -12.88
C LEU A 112 14.77 -10.69 -14.29
N LYS A 113 14.26 -9.73 -15.06
CA LYS A 113 14.71 -9.42 -16.42
C LYS A 113 15.03 -7.94 -16.57
N LEU A 114 16.12 -7.63 -17.25
CA LEU A 114 16.42 -6.29 -17.75
C LEU A 114 15.76 -6.14 -19.13
N GLU A 115 14.65 -5.41 -19.20
CA GLU A 115 13.91 -5.18 -20.45
C GLU A 115 14.61 -4.14 -21.33
N GLY A 116 15.37 -3.23 -20.72
CA GLY A 116 16.13 -2.22 -21.45
C GLY A 116 16.26 -0.91 -20.68
N ALA A 117 16.03 0.20 -21.39
CA ALA A 117 16.11 1.54 -20.85
C ALA A 117 14.93 2.39 -21.32
N GLU A 118 14.41 3.23 -20.42
CA GLU A 118 13.33 4.18 -20.71
C GLU A 118 13.69 5.55 -20.09
N ASP A 119 13.16 6.63 -20.68
CA ASP A 119 13.15 7.95 -20.03
C ASP A 119 11.95 8.04 -19.10
N LEU A 120 12.18 8.37 -17.84
CA LEU A 120 11.14 8.58 -16.84
C LEU A 120 11.17 10.05 -16.38
N GLY A 121 10.42 10.90 -17.08
CA GLY A 121 10.30 12.31 -16.73
C GLY A 121 11.62 13.08 -16.90
N GLY A 122 12.36 12.81 -17.97
CA GLY A 122 13.66 13.41 -18.27
C GLY A 122 14.84 12.75 -17.55
N LYS A 123 14.60 11.65 -16.81
CA LYS A 123 15.64 10.84 -16.19
C LYS A 123 15.85 9.54 -16.96
N ALA A 124 17.09 9.28 -17.38
CA ALA A 124 17.46 8.01 -17.98
C ALA A 124 17.42 6.87 -16.95
N THR A 125 16.68 5.81 -17.25
CA THR A 125 16.51 4.66 -16.34
C THR A 125 16.80 3.32 -17.02
N HIS A 126 17.19 2.33 -16.22
CA HIS A 126 17.06 0.91 -16.53
C HIS A 126 15.66 0.44 -16.17
N VAL A 127 15.13 -0.47 -16.97
CA VAL A 127 13.81 -1.06 -16.76
C VAL A 127 13.96 -2.52 -16.39
N LEU A 128 13.55 -2.86 -15.16
CA LEU A 128 13.52 -4.24 -14.68
C LEU A 128 12.08 -4.73 -14.57
N THR A 129 11.86 -6.00 -14.91
CA THR A 129 10.58 -6.70 -14.70
C THR A 129 10.80 -8.02 -13.97
N TRP A 130 9.82 -8.45 -13.18
CA TRP A 130 9.87 -9.74 -12.48
C TRP A 130 8.48 -10.24 -12.09
N GLN A 131 8.42 -11.49 -11.60
CA GLN A 131 7.21 -12.10 -11.05
C GLN A 131 7.33 -12.14 -9.53
N GLN A 132 6.59 -11.27 -8.86
CA GLN A 132 6.63 -11.15 -7.41
C GLN A 132 5.73 -12.21 -6.77
N ALA A 133 6.31 -13.20 -6.08
CA ALA A 133 5.52 -14.08 -5.24
C ALA A 133 4.90 -13.27 -4.09
N MET A 134 3.59 -13.42 -3.89
CA MET A 134 2.93 -12.81 -2.74
C MET A 134 3.17 -13.65 -1.48
N PRO A 135 3.75 -13.08 -0.42
CA PRO A 135 3.83 -13.76 0.86
C PRO A 135 2.42 -13.81 1.46
N MET A 136 1.73 -14.93 1.28
CA MET A 136 0.45 -15.19 1.93
C MET A 136 0.71 -15.94 3.24
N PRO A 137 0.22 -15.44 4.39
CA PRO A 137 0.33 -16.19 5.64
C PRO A 137 -0.47 -17.49 5.54
N ASP A 138 -0.02 -18.54 6.24
CA ASP A 138 -0.72 -19.82 6.28
C ASP A 138 -2.13 -19.72 6.86
N LYS A 139 -2.35 -18.73 7.73
CA LYS A 139 -3.63 -18.44 8.39
C LYS A 139 -3.80 -16.93 8.52
N MET A 140 -5.04 -16.47 8.39
CA MET A 140 -5.38 -15.11 8.79
C MET A 140 -5.24 -14.92 10.31
N PRO A 141 -4.98 -13.68 10.76
CA PRO A 141 -5.23 -13.32 12.14
C PRO A 141 -6.69 -13.64 12.48
N ALA A 142 -6.92 -14.31 13.62
CA ALA A 142 -8.27 -14.69 14.07
C ALA A 142 -9.22 -13.48 14.21
N ASN A 143 -8.66 -12.27 14.38
CA ASN A 143 -9.38 -11.05 14.67
C ASN A 143 -9.57 -10.14 13.45
N MET A 144 -9.25 -10.62 12.24
CA MET A 144 -9.56 -9.89 11.01
C MET A 144 -10.96 -10.27 10.54
N PRO A 145 -11.99 -9.42 10.72
CA PRO A 145 -13.32 -9.71 10.24
C PRO A 145 -13.32 -9.60 8.72
N MET A 146 -13.18 -10.72 8.02
CA MET A 146 -13.38 -10.75 6.58
C MET A 146 -14.89 -10.83 6.32
N PRO A 147 -15.45 -9.92 5.51
CA PRO A 147 -16.88 -9.96 5.18
C PRO A 147 -17.26 -11.19 4.35
N VAL A 148 -16.27 -11.93 3.83
CA VAL A 148 -16.43 -13.13 3.01
C VAL A 148 -15.46 -14.22 3.49
N PRO A 149 -15.90 -15.48 3.60
CA PRO A 149 -15.00 -16.60 3.85
C PRO A 149 -14.16 -16.87 2.61
N PHE A 150 -13.01 -16.20 2.50
CA PHE A 150 -12.04 -16.46 1.44
C PHE A 150 -11.16 -17.65 1.81
N ASP A 151 -11.03 -18.61 0.90
CA ASP A 151 -10.03 -19.67 1.01
C ASP A 151 -8.66 -19.16 0.54
N LEU A 152 -7.88 -18.60 1.47
CA LEU A 152 -6.57 -18.04 1.16
C LEU A 152 -5.53 -19.07 0.72
N THR A 153 -5.78 -20.37 0.95
CA THR A 153 -4.85 -21.40 0.49
C THR A 153 -4.78 -21.42 -1.04
N LYS A 154 -5.85 -21.02 -1.71
CA LYS A 154 -5.90 -20.83 -3.17
C LYS A 154 -5.12 -19.61 -3.66
N LEU A 155 -4.73 -18.71 -2.76
CA LEU A 155 -3.88 -17.58 -3.09
C LEU A 155 -2.38 -17.91 -3.00
N LYS A 156 -2.03 -19.10 -2.49
CA LYS A 156 -0.63 -19.55 -2.44
C LYS A 156 -0.08 -19.74 -3.85
N GLY A 157 1.13 -19.25 -4.07
CA GLY A 157 1.83 -19.39 -5.35
C GLY A 157 1.41 -18.39 -6.43
N ILE A 158 0.47 -17.48 -6.14
CA ILE A 158 0.18 -16.39 -7.07
C ILE A 158 1.40 -15.48 -7.17
N THR A 159 1.77 -15.18 -8.41
CA THR A 159 2.75 -14.16 -8.72
C THR A 159 2.08 -12.89 -9.26
N ILE A 160 2.66 -11.75 -8.92
CA ILE A 160 2.23 -10.43 -9.34
C ILE A 160 3.30 -9.88 -10.28
N PRO A 161 2.95 -9.58 -11.56
CA PRO A 161 3.87 -8.92 -12.46
C PRO A 161 4.29 -7.56 -11.90
N ALA A 162 5.59 -7.34 -11.81
CA ALA A 162 6.18 -6.11 -11.32
C ALA A 162 7.14 -5.51 -12.36
N LYS A 163 7.19 -4.18 -12.40
CA LYS A 163 8.10 -3.40 -13.25
C LYS A 163 8.67 -2.23 -12.45
N ALA A 164 9.97 -2.00 -12.55
CA ALA A 164 10.66 -0.91 -11.87
C ALA A 164 11.56 -0.11 -12.83
N TRP A 165 11.65 1.19 -12.57
CA TRP A 165 12.51 2.13 -13.26
C TRP A 165 13.62 2.58 -12.31
N ILE A 166 14.85 2.17 -12.62
CA ILE A 166 16.04 2.40 -11.80
C ILE A 166 16.91 3.44 -12.49
N GLY A 167 17.28 4.53 -11.81
CA GLY A 167 18.13 5.57 -12.42
C GLY A 167 19.48 5.01 -12.86
N LYS A 168 19.95 5.37 -14.06
CA LYS A 168 21.25 4.90 -14.57
C LYS A 168 22.44 5.48 -13.80
N ASP A 169 22.28 6.70 -13.29
CA ASP A 169 23.36 7.43 -12.63
C ASP A 169 23.35 7.25 -11.10
N ASP A 170 22.16 7.06 -10.51
CA ASP A 170 21.98 6.96 -9.05
C ASP A 170 21.64 5.55 -8.55
N PHE A 171 21.27 4.63 -9.46
CA PHE A 171 20.83 3.27 -9.16
C PHE A 171 19.66 3.19 -8.16
N LEU A 172 18.88 4.26 -8.04
CA LEU A 172 17.70 4.31 -7.16
C LEU A 172 16.44 3.92 -7.93
N ILE A 173 15.51 3.25 -7.26
CA ILE A 173 14.16 3.00 -7.80
C ILE A 173 13.39 4.32 -7.74
N HIS A 174 13.07 4.91 -8.89
CA HIS A 174 12.29 6.15 -8.99
C HIS A 174 10.80 5.86 -9.15
N GLN A 175 10.46 4.77 -9.81
CA GLN A 175 9.10 4.31 -9.96
C GLN A 175 9.03 2.78 -9.97
N MET A 176 7.92 2.25 -9.47
CA MET A 176 7.59 0.85 -9.56
C MET A 176 6.09 0.67 -9.82
N THR A 177 5.72 -0.29 -10.66
CA THR A 177 4.32 -0.68 -10.90
C THR A 177 4.13 -2.16 -10.60
N MET A 178 2.98 -2.51 -10.03
CA MET A 178 2.53 -3.88 -9.80
C MET A 178 1.15 -4.09 -10.43
N ASP A 179 0.99 -5.13 -11.25
CA ASP A 179 -0.31 -5.55 -11.77
C ASP A 179 -0.95 -6.55 -10.81
N MET A 180 -1.91 -6.06 -10.02
CA MET A 180 -2.65 -6.84 -9.04
C MET A 180 -3.80 -7.63 -9.69
N GLY A 181 -4.04 -7.51 -11.00
CA GLY A 181 -5.10 -8.23 -11.72
C GLY A 181 -5.10 -9.75 -11.49
N PRO A 182 -3.94 -10.46 -11.54
CA PRO A 182 -3.88 -11.89 -11.20
C PRO A 182 -4.39 -12.20 -9.79
N MET A 183 -4.06 -11.36 -8.80
CA MET A 183 -4.55 -11.50 -7.43
C MET A 183 -6.06 -11.29 -7.35
N MET A 184 -6.61 -10.28 -8.03
CA MET A 184 -8.06 -10.03 -8.04
C MET A 184 -8.83 -11.19 -8.65
N ARG A 185 -8.35 -11.74 -9.77
CA ARG A 185 -8.96 -12.93 -10.40
C ARG A 185 -8.94 -14.14 -9.47
N ALA A 186 -7.81 -14.40 -8.81
CA ALA A 186 -7.73 -15.52 -7.88
C ALA A 186 -8.63 -15.31 -6.64
N MET A 187 -8.72 -14.09 -6.12
CA MET A 187 -9.70 -13.78 -5.05
C MET A 187 -11.12 -14.11 -5.49
N ALA A 188 -11.49 -13.85 -6.75
CA ALA A 188 -12.80 -14.20 -7.29
C ALA A 188 -13.09 -15.72 -7.20
N GLU A 189 -12.07 -16.55 -7.41
CA GLU A 189 -12.16 -18.02 -7.31
C GLU A 189 -12.27 -18.54 -5.88
N THR A 190 -11.87 -17.71 -4.89
CA THR A 190 -12.01 -18.03 -3.47
C THR A 190 -13.42 -17.76 -2.93
N ILE A 191 -14.28 -17.04 -3.66
CA ILE A 191 -15.66 -16.77 -3.25
C ILE A 191 -16.51 -18.02 -3.50
N PRO A 192 -17.01 -18.70 -2.45
CA PRO A 192 -17.87 -19.86 -2.62
C PRO A 192 -19.18 -19.47 -3.31
N LYS A 193 -19.70 -20.33 -4.18
CA LYS A 193 -21.01 -20.13 -4.83
C LYS A 193 -22.15 -20.14 -3.81
N ASP A 194 -22.02 -20.98 -2.80
CA ASP A 194 -23.06 -21.24 -1.81
C ASP A 194 -22.55 -20.90 -0.40
N SER A 195 -22.45 -19.61 -0.09
CA SER A 195 -22.13 -19.15 1.27
C SER A 195 -23.41 -19.01 2.10
N PRO A 196 -23.49 -19.57 3.32
CA PRO A 196 -24.60 -19.29 4.23
C PRO A 196 -24.74 -17.81 4.60
N GLN A 197 -23.66 -17.03 4.49
CA GLN A 197 -23.60 -15.62 4.84
C GLN A 197 -23.87 -14.68 3.65
N MET A 198 -23.90 -15.19 2.42
CA MET A 198 -24.03 -14.39 1.20
C MET A 198 -24.96 -15.04 0.18
N PRO A 199 -26.06 -14.37 -0.24
CA PRO A 199 -26.92 -14.87 -1.30
C PRO A 199 -26.15 -15.16 -2.58
N ALA A 200 -26.50 -16.25 -3.28
CA ALA A 200 -25.81 -16.69 -4.50
C ALA A 200 -25.68 -15.58 -5.56
N GLN A 201 -26.73 -14.77 -5.74
CA GLN A 201 -26.70 -13.63 -6.65
C GLN A 201 -25.64 -12.59 -6.26
N GLN A 202 -25.47 -12.31 -4.97
CA GLN A 202 -24.46 -11.39 -4.47
C GLN A 202 -23.05 -11.97 -4.63
N ALA A 203 -22.88 -13.28 -4.39
CA ALA A 203 -21.61 -13.97 -4.60
C ALA A 203 -21.18 -13.95 -6.08
N GLU A 204 -22.11 -14.20 -7.00
CA GLU A 204 -21.84 -14.13 -8.44
C GLU A 204 -21.48 -12.72 -8.89
N MET A 205 -22.22 -11.72 -8.40
CA MET A 205 -21.92 -10.32 -8.66
C MET A 205 -20.50 -9.94 -8.17
N MET A 206 -20.13 -10.34 -6.95
CA MET A 206 -18.78 -10.08 -6.42
C MET A 206 -17.70 -10.81 -7.21
N ARG A 207 -17.93 -12.06 -7.63
CA ARG A 207 -17.00 -12.81 -8.46
C ARG A 207 -16.78 -12.10 -9.81
N GLY A 208 -17.86 -11.72 -10.49
CA GLY A 208 -17.79 -10.99 -11.75
C GLY A 208 -17.03 -9.66 -11.61
N MET A 209 -17.30 -8.93 -10.52
CA MET A 209 -16.56 -7.70 -10.19
C MET A 209 -15.06 -7.96 -10.05
N PHE A 210 -14.65 -8.90 -9.19
CA PHE A 210 -13.22 -9.20 -8.99
C PHE A 210 -12.53 -9.73 -10.26
N GLN A 211 -13.23 -10.48 -11.10
CA GLN A 211 -12.69 -10.96 -12.39
C GLN A 211 -12.42 -9.83 -13.38
N GLN A 212 -13.26 -8.79 -13.37
CA GLN A 212 -13.14 -7.64 -14.26
C GLN A 212 -12.24 -6.54 -13.70
N MET A 213 -12.00 -6.53 -12.39
CA MET A 213 -11.14 -5.55 -11.74
C MET A 213 -9.69 -5.69 -12.21
N GLN A 214 -9.24 -4.68 -12.94
CA GLN A 214 -7.82 -4.45 -13.21
C GLN A 214 -7.32 -3.45 -12.20
N VAL A 215 -6.39 -3.89 -11.35
CA VAL A 215 -5.82 -3.05 -10.31
C VAL A 215 -4.34 -2.91 -10.57
N THR A 216 -3.87 -1.68 -10.83
CA THR A 216 -2.45 -1.38 -10.94
C THR A 216 -2.04 -0.48 -9.79
N MET A 217 -1.03 -0.90 -9.05
CA MET A 217 -0.41 -0.08 -8.01
C MET A 217 0.87 0.53 -8.56
N THR A 218 1.03 1.84 -8.43
CA THR A 218 2.22 2.59 -8.85
C THR A 218 2.82 3.28 -7.65
N PHE A 219 4.10 3.06 -7.39
CA PHE A 219 4.89 3.76 -6.38
C PHE A 219 5.83 4.72 -7.10
N VAL A 220 5.80 6.00 -6.72
CA VAL A 220 6.70 7.03 -7.22
C VAL A 220 7.53 7.57 -6.06
N HIS A 221 8.84 7.44 -6.18
CA HIS A 221 9.81 7.90 -5.19
C HIS A 221 10.40 9.23 -5.64
N SER A 222 10.48 10.16 -4.70
CA SER A 222 11.00 11.51 -4.94
C SER A 222 11.68 12.01 -3.67
N ASN A 223 12.59 12.97 -3.82
CA ASN A 223 13.40 13.51 -2.73
C ASN A 223 14.18 12.43 -1.97
N ILE A 224 14.69 11.42 -2.69
CA ILE A 224 15.43 10.31 -2.10
C ILE A 224 16.78 10.83 -1.62
N LYS A 225 17.09 10.55 -0.35
CA LYS A 225 18.38 10.84 0.27
C LYS A 225 18.92 9.54 0.84
N VAL A 226 20.17 9.21 0.50
CA VAL A 226 20.82 7.96 0.93
C VAL A 226 22.05 8.31 1.75
N ASN A 227 22.33 7.52 2.79
CA ASN A 227 23.49 7.69 3.67
C ASN A 227 23.60 9.09 4.31
N GLN A 228 22.47 9.73 4.58
CA GLN A 228 22.42 10.98 5.32
C GLN A 228 22.05 10.70 6.77
N PRO A 229 22.62 11.43 7.75
CA PRO A 229 22.14 11.38 9.12
C PRO A 229 20.65 11.70 9.18
N ILE A 230 19.88 10.84 9.86
CA ILE A 230 18.46 11.05 10.09
C ILE A 230 18.29 11.50 11.56
N PRO A 231 17.64 12.64 11.83
CA PRO A 231 17.43 13.07 13.21
C PRO A 231 16.69 12.02 14.02
N ALA A 232 17.15 11.73 15.24
CA ALA A 232 16.64 10.62 16.05
C ALA A 232 15.15 10.73 16.36
N GLU A 233 14.64 11.96 16.50
CA GLU A 233 13.23 12.28 16.70
C GLU A 233 12.34 11.80 15.55
N THR A 234 12.89 11.67 14.34
CA THR A 234 12.18 11.12 13.18
C THR A 234 11.60 9.76 13.52
N PHE A 235 12.34 8.94 14.27
CA PHE A 235 11.97 7.55 14.55
C PHE A 235 11.05 7.37 15.77
N THR A 236 10.62 8.47 16.40
CA THR A 236 9.76 8.44 17.59
C THR A 236 8.30 8.70 17.23
N PHE A 237 7.37 7.97 17.83
CA PHE A 237 5.94 8.23 17.66
C PHE A 237 5.35 8.88 18.90
N THR A 238 4.73 10.05 18.72
CA THR A 238 3.88 10.66 19.76
C THR A 238 2.43 10.45 19.35
N PRO A 239 1.66 9.61 20.07
CA PRO A 239 0.27 9.38 19.75
C PRO A 239 -0.54 10.68 19.88
N PRO A 240 -1.51 10.92 18.97
CA PRO A 240 -2.50 11.98 19.17
C PRO A 240 -3.23 11.82 20.52
N ALA A 241 -3.66 12.93 21.11
CA ALA A 241 -4.28 12.92 22.45
C ALA A 241 -5.56 12.06 22.55
N ASP A 242 -6.23 11.85 21.43
CA ASP A 242 -7.44 11.01 21.33
C ASP A 242 -7.14 9.56 20.89
N ALA A 243 -5.87 9.20 20.70
CA ALA A 243 -5.47 7.84 20.34
C ALA A 243 -5.42 6.94 21.57
N LYS A 244 -5.98 5.73 21.43
CA LYS A 244 -6.01 4.71 22.49
C LYS A 244 -4.91 3.68 22.27
N LEU A 245 -4.10 3.43 23.31
CA LEU A 245 -3.20 2.27 23.34
C LEU A 245 -4.03 0.99 23.40
N VAL A 246 -3.81 0.09 22.47
CA VAL A 246 -4.45 -1.22 22.41
C VAL A 246 -3.40 -2.31 22.24
N LYS A 247 -3.69 -3.51 22.72
CA LYS A 247 -2.85 -4.69 22.47
C LYS A 247 -2.98 -5.15 21.02
N GLU A 248 -4.19 -5.07 20.48
CA GLU A 248 -4.55 -5.41 19.11
C GLU A 248 -5.60 -4.43 18.62
N PHE A 249 -5.60 -4.14 17.32
CA PHE A 249 -6.57 -3.23 16.72
C PHE A 249 -7.98 -3.83 16.70
N ASP A 250 -8.95 -3.03 17.10
CA ASP A 250 -10.37 -3.37 17.05
C ASP A 250 -11.02 -2.79 15.78
N PHE A 251 -11.28 -3.67 14.81
CA PHE A 251 -11.91 -3.34 13.53
C PHE A 251 -13.43 -3.41 13.55
N SER A 252 -14.06 -3.74 14.68
CA SER A 252 -15.52 -3.89 14.75
C SER A 252 -16.25 -2.61 14.32
N ALA A 253 -15.69 -1.44 14.64
CA ALA A 253 -16.23 -0.13 14.25
C ALA A 253 -16.20 0.14 12.73
N MET A 254 -15.37 -0.58 11.97
CA MET A 254 -15.28 -0.43 10.51
C MET A 254 -16.29 -1.30 9.75
N MET A 255 -16.86 -2.33 10.39
CA MET A 255 -17.77 -3.29 9.74
C MET A 255 -19.02 -2.65 9.11
N PRO A 256 -19.70 -1.67 9.73
CA PRO A 256 -20.86 -1.04 9.13
C PRO A 256 -20.51 -0.28 7.82
N MET A 257 -19.29 0.24 7.71
CA MET A 257 -18.83 0.95 6.50
C MET A 257 -18.50 0.00 5.35
N MET A 258 -18.22 -1.29 5.63
CA MET A 258 -17.92 -2.30 4.60
C MET A 258 -19.14 -3.12 4.16
N GLY A 259 -20.35 -2.62 4.40
CA GLY A 259 -21.59 -3.28 3.95
C GLY A 259 -22.06 -4.44 4.83
N GLY A 260 -21.50 -4.61 6.03
CA GLY A 260 -22.09 -5.49 7.04
C GLY A 260 -23.45 -4.95 7.48
N LYS A 261 -24.52 -5.73 7.37
CA LYS A 261 -25.86 -5.36 7.84
C LYS A 261 -25.82 -5.10 9.35
N ALA A 262 -25.58 -3.87 9.76
CA ALA A 262 -25.95 -3.40 11.08
C ALA A 262 -27.48 -3.38 11.12
N THR A 263 -28.09 -4.10 12.05
CA THR A 263 -29.53 -4.03 12.36
C THR A 263 -29.94 -2.68 12.99
N GLN A 264 -29.11 -1.64 12.88
CA GLN A 264 -29.44 -0.28 13.30
C GLN A 264 -30.11 0.49 12.16
N LYS A 265 -31.27 1.08 12.44
CA LYS A 265 -31.94 2.07 11.57
C LYS A 265 -30.90 3.09 11.10
N ALA A 266 -30.54 3.04 9.82
CA ALA A 266 -29.59 3.96 9.23
C ALA A 266 -30.13 5.40 9.32
N GLY A 267 -29.39 6.29 9.96
CA GLY A 267 -29.51 7.72 9.72
C GLY A 267 -28.99 8.05 8.32
N PRO A 268 -29.36 9.22 7.75
CA PRO A 268 -28.89 9.62 6.44
C PRO A 268 -27.36 9.70 6.41
N MET A 269 -26.74 9.12 5.39
CA MET A 269 -25.30 9.25 5.17
C MET A 269 -24.92 10.72 4.99
N PRO A 270 -23.75 11.16 5.49
CA PRO A 270 -23.21 12.46 5.15
C PRO A 270 -23.02 12.55 3.64
N ALA A 271 -23.39 13.69 3.06
CA ALA A 271 -23.18 13.96 1.65
C ALA A 271 -21.68 13.83 1.31
N PRO A 272 -21.32 13.27 0.15
CA PRO A 272 -19.93 13.24 -0.27
C PRO A 272 -19.37 14.67 -0.32
N PRO A 273 -18.08 14.86 0.01
CA PRO A 273 -17.45 16.16 -0.14
C PRO A 273 -17.56 16.62 -1.61
N PRO A 274 -17.73 17.92 -1.87
CA PRO A 274 -17.78 18.45 -3.23
C PRO A 274 -16.51 18.04 -3.98
N ALA A 275 -16.67 17.68 -5.25
CA ALA A 275 -15.53 17.38 -6.11
C ALA A 275 -14.53 18.55 -6.09
N PRO A 276 -13.22 18.28 -6.07
CA PRO A 276 -12.22 19.34 -6.17
C PRO A 276 -12.49 20.14 -7.45
N ALA A 277 -12.46 21.47 -7.33
CA ALA A 277 -12.65 22.37 -8.46
C ALA A 277 -11.68 21.99 -9.58
N ALA A 278 -12.20 21.86 -10.80
CA ALA A 278 -11.36 21.61 -11.96
C ALA A 278 -10.23 22.64 -12.01
N PRO A 279 -8.98 22.24 -12.33
CA PRO A 279 -7.90 23.19 -12.49
C PRO A 279 -8.32 24.24 -13.52
N MET A 280 -8.23 25.51 -13.12
CA MET A 280 -8.51 26.62 -14.04
C MET A 280 -7.66 26.44 -15.30
N PRO A 281 -8.24 26.65 -16.50
CA PRO A 281 -7.45 26.65 -17.71
C PRO A 281 -6.34 27.70 -17.59
N PRO A 282 -5.13 27.43 -18.14
CA PRO A 282 -4.07 28.42 -18.16
C PRO A 282 -4.63 29.69 -18.83
N GLY A 283 -4.51 30.81 -18.10
CA GLY A 283 -4.91 32.11 -18.62
C GLY A 283 -4.17 32.41 -19.93
N PRO A 284 -4.78 33.17 -20.85
CA PRO A 284 -4.19 33.44 -22.15
C PRO A 284 -2.79 34.04 -21.98
N GLU A 285 -1.79 33.36 -22.53
CA GLU A 285 -0.42 33.87 -22.61
C GLU A 285 -0.44 35.23 -23.33
N GLY A 286 -0.15 36.28 -22.56
CA GLY A 286 0.05 37.61 -23.11
C GLY A 286 1.23 37.59 -24.06
N LYS A 287 0.96 37.64 -25.37
CA LYS A 287 1.96 37.92 -26.40
C LYS A 287 2.57 39.29 -26.11
N ALA A 288 3.76 39.30 -25.51
CA ALA A 288 4.60 40.48 -25.43
C ALA A 288 5.06 40.85 -26.85
N GLY A 289 4.35 41.79 -27.47
CA GLY A 289 4.76 42.42 -28.72
C GLY A 289 5.93 43.37 -28.45
N GLY A 290 7.14 42.89 -28.67
CA GLY A 290 8.32 43.75 -28.80
C GLY A 290 8.27 44.51 -30.13
N LYS A 291 8.10 45.83 -30.06
CA LYS A 291 8.35 46.75 -31.17
C LYS A 291 9.71 47.42 -30.92
N ALA A 292 10.68 47.15 -31.79
CA ALA A 292 11.80 48.05 -32.09
C ALA A 292 11.26 49.16 -33.04
N PRO A 293 11.84 50.37 -33.15
CA PRO A 293 13.26 50.72 -33.00
C PRO A 293 13.63 51.59 -31.79
#